data_AF-A0A915V4G1-F1
#
_entry.id   AF-A0A915V4G1-F1
#
_cell.length_a   1.000
_cell.length_b   1.000
_cell.length_c   1.000
_cell.angle_alpha   90.00
_cell.angle_beta   90.00
_cell.angle_gamma   90.00
#
_symmetry.space_group_name_H-M   'P 1'
#
loop_
_entity.id
_entity.type
_entity.pdbx_description
1 polymer ?
#
loop_
_entity_poly.entity_id
_entity_poly.type
_entity_poly.pdbx_seq_one_letter_code
_entity_poly.pdbx_strand_id
1 'polypeptide(L)'
;MQNPRTVSDTKRAFYAAHTRPIHSIYRRFIEELLVEIHLLRVNVDFRYSPLFALGVVTAFDQFMEGYQPEGDRDRIFHALCVAEEMNPQQLREDAASWQQYQGRPLSQILGELNSGQPSAPLNSLNHGGKYSRLHAVGLYAFLQELAGELTINLNETLDQLAPVIQLPIEKVKRDLELYRSNLDKINQARSLMKELVEQERKRRAQQTSVPPAVDASSDAPA
;
A
#
# COMPACT_ATOMS: atom_id res chain seq x y z
N MET A 1 26.53 -8.36 22.86
CA MET A 1 25.81 -8.94 21.71
C MET A 1 24.41 -8.37 21.73
N GLN A 2 24.00 -7.58 20.73
CA GLN A 2 22.61 -7.16 20.59
C GLN A 2 21.79 -8.36 20.12
N ASN A 3 20.70 -8.66 20.82
CA ASN A 3 19.80 -9.74 20.43
C ASN A 3 19.12 -9.35 19.11
N PRO A 4 19.04 -10.23 18.09
CA PRO A 4 18.34 -9.92 16.85
C PRO A 4 16.90 -9.53 17.16
N ARG A 5 16.47 -8.38 16.64
CA ARG A 5 15.09 -7.89 16.83
C ARG A 5 14.09 -8.91 16.32
N THR A 6 13.06 -9.19 17.10
CA THR A 6 12.00 -10.13 16.73
C THR A 6 10.80 -9.43 16.09
N VAL A 7 9.94 -10.18 15.40
CA VAL A 7 8.66 -9.66 14.88
C VAL A 7 7.82 -9.04 16.00
N SER A 8 7.84 -9.64 17.20
CA SER A 8 7.15 -9.13 18.37
C SER A 8 7.68 -7.77 18.83
N ASP A 9 9.01 -7.57 18.77
CA ASP A 9 9.61 -6.28 19.11
C ASP A 9 9.23 -5.19 18.10
N THR A 10 9.18 -5.53 16.82
CA THR A 10 8.70 -4.64 15.76
C THR A 10 7.23 -4.27 15.94
N LYS A 11 6.35 -5.23 16.18
CA LYS A 11 4.94 -4.95 16.48
C LYS A 11 4.80 -4.07 17.73
N ARG A 12 5.60 -4.33 18.78
CA ARG A 12 5.62 -3.52 20.00
C ARG A 12 6.04 -2.09 19.70
N ALA A 13 7.06 -1.88 18.87
CA ALA A 13 7.50 -0.54 18.48
C ALA A 13 6.43 0.20 17.67
N PHE A 14 5.72 -0.48 16.77
CA PHE A 14 4.60 0.10 16.04
C PHE A 14 3.49 0.58 16.98
N TYR A 15 3.02 -0.27 17.89
CA TYR A 15 1.97 0.11 18.84
C TYR A 15 2.44 1.11 19.92
N ALA A 16 3.74 1.22 20.17
CA ALA A 16 4.31 2.28 21.00
C ALA A 16 4.28 3.64 20.29
N ALA A 17 4.57 3.67 18.98
CA ALA A 17 4.53 4.88 18.16
C ALA A 17 3.10 5.28 17.74
N HIS A 18 2.20 4.32 17.57
CA HIS A 18 0.80 4.54 17.23
C HIS A 18 -0.13 3.83 18.23
N THR A 19 -0.52 4.56 19.27
CA THR A 19 -1.37 4.07 20.36
C THR A 19 -2.88 4.20 20.08
N ARG A 20 -3.26 4.86 18.98
CA ARG A 20 -4.66 5.08 18.62
C ARG A 20 -5.28 3.80 18.05
N PRO A 21 -6.61 3.62 18.21
CA PRO A 21 -7.30 2.48 17.62
C PRO A 21 -7.19 2.48 16.09
N ILE A 22 -6.80 1.33 15.53
CA ILE A 22 -6.81 1.07 14.09
C ILE A 22 -8.04 0.21 13.77
N HIS A 23 -8.82 0.68 12.80
CA HIS A 23 -10.00 -0.04 12.32
C HIS A 23 -9.62 -1.43 11.78
N SER A 24 -10.40 -2.45 12.13
CA SER A 24 -10.06 -3.87 11.91
C SER A 24 -9.80 -4.23 10.44
N ILE A 25 -10.52 -3.61 9.50
CA ILE A 25 -10.35 -3.80 8.05
C ILE A 25 -8.90 -3.53 7.61
N TYR A 26 -8.28 -2.46 8.12
CA TYR A 26 -6.92 -2.07 7.75
C TYR A 26 -5.86 -2.74 8.63
N ARG A 27 -6.21 -3.10 9.87
CA ARG A 27 -5.27 -3.71 10.83
C ARG A 27 -4.59 -4.94 10.26
N ARG A 28 -5.34 -5.84 9.62
CA ARG A 28 -4.79 -7.07 9.04
C ARG A 28 -3.69 -6.76 8.02
N PHE A 29 -3.96 -5.84 7.10
CA PHE A 29 -2.98 -5.42 6.10
C PHE A 29 -1.74 -4.79 6.75
N ILE A 30 -1.92 -3.89 7.72
CA ILE A 30 -0.81 -3.23 8.42
C ILE A 30 0.08 -4.25 9.13
N GLU A 31 -0.53 -5.24 9.82
CA GLU A 31 0.22 -6.29 10.50
C GLU A 31 0.95 -7.23 9.53
N GLU A 32 0.32 -7.60 8.41
CA GLU A 32 0.96 -8.37 7.35
C GLU A 32 2.15 -7.60 6.74
N LEU A 33 2.00 -6.30 6.50
CA LEU A 33 3.07 -5.44 5.97
C LEU A 33 4.24 -5.28 6.97
N LEU A 34 3.96 -5.11 8.26
CA LEU A 34 4.99 -5.09 9.31
C LEU A 34 5.78 -6.41 9.35
N VAL A 35 5.07 -7.54 9.35
CA VAL A 35 5.74 -8.85 9.38
C VAL A 35 6.58 -9.07 8.12
N GLU A 36 6.05 -8.72 6.96
CA GLU A 36 6.76 -8.86 5.69
C GLU A 36 8.03 -8.01 5.65
N ILE A 37 7.93 -6.72 5.98
CA ILE A 37 9.10 -5.83 5.98
C ILE A 37 10.10 -6.28 7.05
N HIS A 38 9.63 -6.75 8.20
CA HIS A 38 10.51 -7.33 9.22
C HIS A 38 11.32 -8.50 8.67
N LEU A 39 10.65 -9.50 8.11
CA LEU A 39 11.30 -10.70 7.59
C LEU A 39 12.23 -10.39 6.41
N LEU A 40 11.90 -9.36 5.64
CA LEU A 40 12.75 -8.87 4.57
C LEU A 40 14.01 -8.20 5.11
N ARG A 41 13.91 -7.24 6.04
CA ARG A 41 15.09 -6.48 6.50
C ARG A 41 16.10 -7.30 7.30
N VAL A 42 15.63 -8.33 8.02
CA VAL A 42 16.54 -9.21 8.78
C VAL A 42 17.20 -10.28 7.90
N ASN A 43 16.80 -10.37 6.62
CA ASN A 43 17.44 -11.23 5.65
C ASN A 43 18.80 -10.63 5.23
N VAL A 44 19.86 -11.42 5.31
CA VAL A 44 21.24 -11.01 4.98
C VAL A 44 21.41 -10.49 3.55
N ASP A 45 20.58 -10.96 2.61
CA ASP A 45 20.64 -10.57 1.20
C ASP A 45 19.77 -9.35 0.89
N PHE A 46 18.95 -8.87 1.83
CA PHE A 46 18.12 -7.70 1.59
C PHE A 46 18.95 -6.43 1.47
N ARG A 47 18.60 -5.62 0.47
CA ARG A 47 19.17 -4.30 0.24
C ARG A 47 18.02 -3.34 0.00
N TYR A 48 18.01 -2.25 0.74
CA TYR A 48 17.08 -1.15 0.48
C TYR A 48 17.34 -0.57 -0.91
N SER A 49 16.27 -0.18 -1.61
CA SER A 49 16.35 0.47 -2.91
C SER A 49 15.17 1.42 -3.14
N PRO A 50 15.29 2.42 -4.03
CA PRO A 50 14.16 3.26 -4.41
C PRO A 50 12.98 2.50 -5.02
N LEU A 51 13.21 1.34 -5.65
CA LEU A 51 12.15 0.45 -6.13
C LEU A 51 11.36 -0.16 -4.96
N PHE A 52 12.06 -0.61 -3.92
CA PHE A 52 11.43 -1.09 -2.69
C PHE A 52 10.62 0.03 -2.02
N ALA A 53 11.18 1.23 -1.92
CA ALA A 53 10.50 2.39 -1.35
C ALA A 53 9.19 2.73 -2.08
N LEU A 54 9.24 2.79 -3.41
CA LEU A 54 8.06 2.97 -4.26
C LEU A 54 7.02 1.87 -3.97
N GLY A 55 7.45 0.60 -3.92
CA GLY A 55 6.59 -0.53 -3.60
C GLY A 55 5.89 -0.44 -2.25
N VAL A 56 6.62 -0.08 -1.19
CA VAL A 56 6.07 0.10 0.17
C VAL A 56 5.05 1.24 0.20
N VAL A 57 5.43 2.38 -0.38
CA VAL A 57 4.57 3.57 -0.44
C VAL A 57 3.29 3.28 -1.21
N THR A 58 3.40 2.70 -2.41
CA THR A 58 2.24 2.34 -3.23
C THR A 58 1.35 1.31 -2.53
N ALA A 59 1.91 0.24 -1.97
CA ALA A 59 1.13 -0.76 -1.26
C ALA A 59 0.38 -0.13 -0.08
N PHE A 60 1.05 0.71 0.70
CA PHE A 60 0.43 1.38 1.83
C PHE A 60 -0.70 2.31 1.37
N ASP A 61 -0.43 3.20 0.42
CA ASP A 61 -1.41 4.21 0.01
C ASP A 61 -2.66 3.59 -0.62
N GLN A 62 -2.50 2.54 -1.43
CA GLN A 62 -3.61 1.84 -2.07
C GLN A 62 -4.47 1.07 -1.06
N PHE A 63 -3.86 0.33 -0.14
CA PHE A 63 -4.61 -0.43 0.88
C PHE A 63 -5.19 0.46 1.98
N MET A 64 -4.61 1.63 2.22
CA MET A 64 -5.07 2.61 3.22
C MET A 64 -5.98 3.70 2.62
N GLU A 65 -6.35 3.59 1.36
CA GLU A 65 -7.25 4.55 0.72
C GLU A 65 -8.61 4.55 1.43
N GLY A 66 -9.12 5.74 1.75
CA GLY A 66 -10.38 5.90 2.51
C GLY A 66 -10.28 5.56 3.99
N TYR A 67 -9.06 5.43 4.55
CA TYR A 67 -8.85 5.33 6.00
C TYR A 67 -9.43 6.55 6.73
N GLN A 68 -10.12 6.31 7.85
CA GLN A 68 -10.68 7.36 8.70
C GLN A 68 -10.22 7.17 10.16
N PRO A 69 -9.82 8.25 10.85
CA PRO A 69 -9.70 9.62 10.35
C PRO A 69 -8.50 9.79 9.40
N GLU A 70 -8.64 10.57 8.32
CA GLU A 70 -7.61 10.72 7.28
C GLU A 70 -6.25 11.16 7.84
N GLY A 71 -6.26 12.09 8.82
CA GLY A 71 -5.04 12.60 9.44
C GLY A 71 -4.23 11.56 10.23
N ASP A 72 -4.77 10.36 10.48
CA ASP A 72 -4.03 9.26 11.10
C ASP A 72 -3.36 8.35 10.07
N ARG A 73 -3.70 8.42 8.78
CA ARG A 73 -3.07 7.61 7.73
C ARG A 73 -1.56 7.85 7.68
N ASP A 74 -1.14 9.11 7.63
CA ASP A 74 0.28 9.47 7.54
C ASP A 74 1.02 9.17 8.85
N ARG A 75 0.32 9.29 10.00
CA ARG A 75 0.86 8.90 11.31
C ARG A 75 1.10 7.40 11.40
N ILE A 76 0.21 6.59 10.83
CA ILE A 76 0.37 5.13 10.75
C ILE A 76 1.56 4.80 9.86
N PHE A 77 1.69 5.44 8.68
CA PHE A 77 2.84 5.25 7.80
C PHE A 77 4.15 5.57 8.52
N HIS A 78 4.20 6.71 9.20
CA HIS A 78 5.35 7.12 10.00
C HIS A 78 5.70 6.06 11.05
N ALA A 79 4.72 5.66 11.88
CA ALA A 79 4.90 4.65 12.92
C ALA A 79 5.37 3.29 12.38
N LEU A 80 4.84 2.88 11.22
CA LEU A 80 5.26 1.66 10.53
C LEU A 80 6.73 1.74 10.13
N CYS A 81 7.15 2.82 9.47
CA CYS A 81 8.54 2.98 9.04
C CYS A 81 9.52 2.96 10.23
N VAL A 82 9.25 3.72 11.29
CA VAL A 82 10.15 3.73 12.45
C VAL A 82 10.16 2.39 13.20
N ALA A 83 9.04 1.66 13.23
CA ALA A 83 8.98 0.32 13.80
C ALA A 83 9.82 -0.70 13.02
N GLU A 84 9.99 -0.46 11.71
CA GLU A 84 10.83 -1.22 10.79
C GLU A 84 12.28 -0.73 10.73
N GLU A 85 12.67 0.24 11.56
CA GLU A 85 14.00 0.86 11.53
C GLU A 85 14.30 1.54 10.18
N MET A 86 13.26 2.05 9.53
CA MET A 86 13.31 2.78 8.26
C MET A 86 12.99 4.26 8.46
N ASN A 87 13.46 5.10 7.54
CA ASN A 87 13.16 6.53 7.56
C ASN A 87 11.91 6.83 6.72
N PRO A 88 10.79 7.28 7.33
CA PRO A 88 9.55 7.54 6.60
C PRO A 88 9.69 8.63 5.53
N GLN A 89 10.52 9.65 5.77
CA GLN A 89 10.76 10.72 4.81
C GLN A 89 11.56 10.19 3.61
N GLN A 90 12.63 9.43 3.86
CA GLN A 90 13.43 8.82 2.79
C GLN A 90 12.57 7.92 1.89
N LEU A 91 11.70 7.08 2.45
CA LEU A 91 10.81 6.23 1.65
C LEU A 91 9.90 7.06 0.74
N ARG A 92 9.34 8.16 1.25
CA ARG A 92 8.46 9.05 0.47
C ARG A 92 9.22 9.79 -0.62
N GLU A 93 10.43 10.28 -0.32
CA GLU A 93 11.30 10.97 -1.28
C GLU A 93 11.77 10.03 -2.40
N ASP A 94 12.25 8.82 -2.04
CA ASP A 94 12.66 7.82 -3.02
C ASP A 94 11.49 7.35 -3.88
N ALA A 95 10.30 7.17 -3.31
CA ALA A 95 9.09 6.86 -4.08
C ALA A 95 8.70 8.01 -5.03
N ALA A 96 8.74 9.26 -4.57
CA ALA A 96 8.44 10.43 -5.39
C ALA A 96 9.47 10.66 -6.51
N SER A 97 10.73 10.24 -6.32
CA SER A 97 11.80 10.41 -7.31
C SER A 97 11.53 9.72 -8.66
N TRP A 98 10.61 8.76 -8.70
CA TRP A 98 10.18 8.08 -9.94
C TRP A 98 9.29 8.95 -10.83
N GLN A 99 8.71 10.04 -10.31
CA GLN A 99 7.87 10.96 -11.08
C GLN A 99 8.63 11.61 -12.25
N GLN A 100 9.96 11.64 -12.23
CA GLN A 100 10.79 12.15 -13.34
C GLN A 100 10.64 11.35 -14.66
N TYR A 101 10.08 10.14 -14.59
CA TYR A 101 9.80 9.29 -15.76
C TYR A 101 8.33 9.38 -16.22
N GLN A 102 7.51 10.22 -15.58
CA GLN A 102 6.10 10.35 -15.92
C GLN A 102 5.92 10.71 -17.40
N GLY A 103 5.04 9.98 -18.09
CA GLY A 103 4.73 10.16 -19.51
C GLY A 103 5.86 9.80 -20.47
N ARG A 104 6.96 9.18 -19.99
CA ARG A 104 7.99 8.66 -20.90
C ARG A 104 7.54 7.35 -21.56
N PRO A 105 7.81 7.14 -22.86
CA PRO A 105 7.47 5.89 -23.52
C PRO A 105 8.36 4.74 -23.03
N LEU A 106 7.81 3.52 -23.00
CA LEU A 106 8.56 2.31 -22.60
C LEU A 106 9.85 2.12 -23.40
N SER A 107 9.86 2.45 -24.69
CA SER A 107 11.06 2.34 -25.54
C SER A 107 12.23 3.18 -25.05
N GLN A 108 11.98 4.37 -24.49
CA GLN A 108 13.02 5.21 -23.91
C GLN A 108 13.58 4.57 -22.62
N ILE A 109 12.71 4.01 -21.78
CA ILE A 109 13.10 3.30 -20.56
C ILE A 109 13.96 2.07 -20.89
N LEU A 110 13.54 1.27 -21.88
CA LEU A 110 14.31 0.11 -22.35
C LEU A 110 15.67 0.54 -22.92
N GLY A 111 15.72 1.64 -23.67
CA GLY A 111 16.98 2.20 -24.17
C GLY A 111 17.93 2.61 -23.05
N GLU A 112 17.42 3.25 -22.00
CA GLU A 112 18.20 3.65 -20.84
C GLU A 112 18.71 2.45 -20.04
N LEU A 113 17.89 1.42 -19.83
CA LEU A 113 18.32 0.17 -19.19
C LEU A 113 19.40 -0.56 -19.99
N ASN A 114 19.24 -0.64 -21.31
CA ASN A 114 20.20 -1.27 -22.22
C ASN A 114 21.54 -0.53 -22.34
N SER A 115 21.60 0.75 -21.95
CA SER A 115 22.87 1.50 -21.93
C SER A 115 23.89 0.94 -20.92
N GLY A 116 23.44 0.13 -19.95
CA GLY A 116 24.25 -0.40 -18.86
C GLY A 116 24.53 0.61 -17.74
N GLN A 117 24.12 1.88 -17.89
CA GLN A 117 24.23 2.92 -16.87
C GLN A 117 22.91 3.71 -16.72
N PRO A 118 21.81 3.05 -16.33
CA PRO A 118 20.55 3.75 -16.08
C PRO A 118 20.70 4.79 -14.95
N SER A 119 19.96 5.89 -15.05
CA SER A 119 19.91 6.93 -14.01
C SER A 119 19.20 6.42 -12.75
N ALA A 120 19.40 7.10 -11.62
CA ALA A 120 18.59 6.85 -10.44
C ALA A 120 17.21 7.54 -10.59
N PRO A 121 16.11 6.91 -10.14
CA PRO A 121 16.03 5.62 -9.45
C PRO A 121 15.95 4.38 -10.37
N LEU A 122 15.89 4.54 -11.70
CA LEU A 122 15.70 3.43 -12.65
C LEU A 122 16.76 2.31 -12.51
N ASN A 123 17.98 2.66 -12.14
CA ASN A 123 19.05 1.69 -11.85
C ASN A 123 18.70 0.65 -10.78
N SER A 124 17.71 0.93 -9.92
CA SER A 124 17.23 -0.01 -8.91
C SER A 124 16.46 -1.21 -9.42
N LEU A 125 16.10 -1.24 -10.71
CA LEU A 125 15.62 -2.45 -11.38
C LEU A 125 16.73 -3.51 -11.57
N ASN A 126 18.00 -3.10 -11.43
CA ASN A 126 19.19 -3.93 -11.60
C ASN A 126 20.02 -4.08 -10.32
N HIS A 127 19.56 -3.54 -9.19
CA HIS A 127 20.24 -3.72 -7.92
C HIS A 127 19.94 -5.14 -7.41
N GLY A 128 20.98 -5.94 -7.27
CA GLY A 128 20.88 -7.28 -6.69
C GLY A 128 20.40 -7.25 -5.23
N GLY A 129 19.99 -8.41 -4.74
CA GLY A 129 19.55 -8.59 -3.36
C GLY A 129 18.30 -9.45 -3.24
N LYS A 130 17.72 -9.47 -2.04
CA LYS A 130 16.54 -10.26 -1.74
C LYS A 130 15.29 -9.67 -2.42
N TYR A 131 14.77 -10.38 -3.42
CA TYR A 131 13.45 -10.10 -3.98
C TYR A 131 12.33 -10.19 -2.92
N SER A 132 11.31 -9.34 -3.08
CA SER A 132 10.06 -9.28 -2.32
C SER A 132 8.96 -8.84 -3.29
N ARG A 133 7.70 -9.22 -3.03
CA ARG A 133 6.54 -8.73 -3.78
C ARG A 133 6.44 -7.20 -3.78
N LEU A 134 7.02 -6.50 -2.79
CA LEU A 134 7.08 -5.04 -2.76
C LEU A 134 7.90 -4.49 -3.93
N HIS A 135 8.94 -5.18 -4.40
CA HIS A 135 9.64 -4.80 -5.63
C HIS A 135 8.74 -4.92 -6.87
N ALA A 136 7.89 -5.95 -6.92
CA ALA A 136 6.91 -6.11 -7.99
C ALA A 136 5.88 -4.97 -7.96
N VAL A 137 5.35 -4.63 -6.78
CA VAL A 137 4.44 -3.49 -6.60
C VAL A 137 5.09 -2.18 -7.02
N GLY A 138 6.36 -1.96 -6.66
CA GLY A 138 7.13 -0.79 -7.10
C GLY A 138 7.28 -0.73 -8.62
N LEU A 139 7.59 -1.86 -9.26
CA LEU A 139 7.67 -1.94 -10.72
C LEU A 139 6.31 -1.64 -11.37
N TYR A 140 5.22 -2.19 -10.81
CA TYR A 140 3.88 -1.91 -11.30
C TYR A 140 3.53 -0.42 -11.20
N ALA A 141 3.80 0.22 -10.07
CA ALA A 141 3.59 1.65 -9.87
C ALA A 141 4.38 2.49 -10.88
N PHE A 142 5.65 2.14 -11.10
CA PHE A 142 6.49 2.80 -12.10
C PHE A 142 5.89 2.68 -13.51
N LEU A 143 5.43 1.49 -13.90
CA LEU A 143 4.82 1.27 -15.22
C LEU A 143 3.50 2.02 -15.42
N GLN A 144 2.76 2.30 -14.35
CA GLN A 144 1.52 3.10 -14.43
C GLN A 144 1.79 4.57 -14.77
N GLU A 145 2.97 5.10 -14.43
CA GLU A 145 3.33 6.50 -14.70
C GLU A 145 3.91 6.71 -16.11
N LEU A 146 4.27 5.65 -16.82
CA LEU A 146 4.81 5.73 -18.17
C LEU A 146 3.71 6.04 -19.20
N ALA A 147 4.13 6.49 -20.40
CA ALA A 147 3.20 6.70 -21.50
C ALA A 147 2.72 5.38 -22.11
N GLY A 148 1.44 5.38 -22.49
CA GLY A 148 0.72 4.19 -22.95
C GLY A 148 0.16 3.42 -21.76
N GLU A 149 -0.99 2.78 -21.94
CA GLU A 149 -1.66 2.02 -20.89
C GLU A 149 -0.95 0.67 -20.65
N LEU A 150 0.33 0.71 -20.25
CA LEU A 150 1.25 -0.43 -20.19
C LEU A 150 0.80 -1.52 -19.21
N THR A 151 -0.10 -1.19 -18.28
CA THR A 151 -0.65 -2.12 -17.30
C THR A 151 -1.88 -2.88 -17.80
N ILE A 152 -2.45 -2.54 -18.96
CA ILE A 152 -3.55 -3.31 -19.57
C ILE A 152 -3.00 -4.67 -20.04
N ASN A 153 -1.96 -4.65 -20.87
CA ASN A 153 -1.24 -5.85 -21.31
C ASN A 153 0.02 -6.07 -20.46
N LEU A 154 -0.13 -6.07 -19.13
CA LEU A 154 0.98 -6.07 -18.19
C LEU A 154 1.99 -7.21 -18.45
N ASN A 155 1.52 -8.41 -18.80
CA ASN A 155 2.43 -9.54 -19.06
C ASN A 155 3.32 -9.28 -20.27
N GLU A 156 2.79 -8.71 -21.36
CA GLU A 156 3.57 -8.35 -22.54
C GLU A 156 4.60 -7.26 -22.23
N THR A 157 4.22 -6.27 -21.40
CA THR A 157 5.15 -5.24 -20.90
C THR A 157 6.27 -5.87 -20.06
N LEU A 158 5.93 -6.80 -19.16
CA LEU A 158 6.91 -7.49 -18.31
C LEU A 158 7.83 -8.41 -19.11
N ASP A 159 7.34 -9.04 -20.18
CA ASP A 159 8.15 -9.85 -21.09
C ASP A 159 9.19 -9.03 -21.85
N GLN A 160 8.86 -7.78 -22.21
CA GLN A 160 9.82 -6.84 -22.81
C GLN A 160 10.91 -6.39 -21.82
N LEU A 161 10.60 -6.35 -20.52
CA LEU A 161 11.56 -5.98 -19.47
C LEU A 161 12.46 -7.14 -19.05
N ALA A 162 12.00 -8.37 -19.17
CA ALA A 162 12.73 -9.57 -18.75
C ALA A 162 14.20 -9.65 -19.21
N PRO A 163 14.56 -9.31 -20.46
CA PRO A 163 15.97 -9.36 -20.89
C PRO A 163 16.83 -8.21 -20.37
N VAL A 164 16.24 -7.13 -19.83
CA VAL A 164 16.98 -5.89 -19.49
C VAL A 164 17.00 -5.55 -18.00
N ILE A 165 16.29 -6.33 -17.17
CA ILE A 165 16.28 -6.17 -15.71
C ILE A 165 16.66 -7.46 -14.99
N GLN A 166 17.15 -7.36 -13.75
CA GLN A 166 17.55 -8.52 -12.94
C GLN A 166 16.42 -9.12 -12.08
N LEU A 167 15.22 -8.52 -12.10
CA LEU A 167 14.09 -9.02 -11.34
C LEU A 167 13.57 -10.37 -11.88
N PRO A 168 13.12 -11.28 -11.01
CA PRO A 168 12.56 -12.56 -11.43
C PRO A 168 11.15 -12.37 -12.01
N ILE A 169 11.03 -12.05 -13.31
CA ILE A 169 9.75 -11.67 -13.97
C ILE A 169 8.62 -12.68 -13.74
N GLU A 170 8.88 -13.98 -13.78
CA GLU A 170 7.84 -14.99 -13.51
C GLU A 170 7.32 -14.97 -12.05
N LYS A 171 8.12 -14.49 -11.09
CA LYS A 171 7.63 -14.20 -9.73
C LYS A 171 6.87 -12.88 -9.69
N VAL A 172 7.37 -11.85 -10.38
CA VAL A 172 6.72 -10.54 -10.48
C VAL A 172 5.29 -10.69 -11.03
N LYS A 173 5.09 -11.44 -12.12
CA LYS A 173 3.76 -11.70 -12.70
C LYS A 173 2.78 -12.27 -11.67
N ARG A 174 3.20 -13.34 -10.98
CA ARG A 174 2.38 -14.01 -9.94
C ARG A 174 2.07 -13.09 -8.76
N ASP A 175 3.07 -12.36 -8.27
CA ASP A 175 2.89 -11.45 -7.15
C ASP A 175 1.98 -10.27 -7.51
N LEU A 176 2.02 -9.79 -8.75
CA LEU A 176 1.14 -8.72 -9.24
C LEU A 176 -0.30 -9.20 -9.46
N GLU A 177 -0.50 -10.43 -9.92
CA GLU A 177 -1.83 -11.04 -9.98
C GLU A 177 -2.46 -11.12 -8.59
N LEU A 178 -1.71 -11.60 -7.60
CA LEU A 178 -2.14 -11.66 -6.20
C LEU A 178 -2.40 -10.26 -5.62
N TYR A 179 -1.51 -9.31 -5.88
CA TYR A 179 -1.64 -7.92 -5.43
C TYR A 179 -2.93 -7.28 -5.96
N ARG A 180 -3.19 -7.38 -7.26
CA ARG A 180 -4.41 -6.85 -7.89
C ARG A 180 -5.67 -7.51 -7.34
N SER A 181 -5.67 -8.84 -7.20
CA SER A 181 -6.80 -9.56 -6.59
C SER A 181 -7.08 -9.12 -5.14
N ASN A 182 -6.04 -8.87 -4.35
CA ASN A 182 -6.20 -8.40 -2.98
C ASN A 182 -6.66 -6.94 -2.90
N LEU A 183 -6.22 -6.09 -3.83
CA LEU A 183 -6.75 -4.73 -3.97
C LEU A 183 -8.25 -4.75 -4.30
N ASP A 184 -8.68 -5.59 -5.25
CA ASP A 184 -10.12 -5.68 -5.59
C ASP A 184 -10.96 -6.10 -4.38
N LYS A 185 -10.48 -7.07 -3.59
CA LYS A 185 -11.16 -7.51 -2.36
C LYS A 185 -11.29 -6.41 -1.32
N ILE A 186 -10.22 -5.63 -1.07
CA ILE A 186 -10.30 -4.53 -0.10
C ILE A 186 -11.18 -3.39 -0.63
N ASN A 187 -11.17 -3.12 -1.93
CA ASN A 187 -12.03 -2.12 -2.56
C ASN A 187 -13.51 -2.48 -2.40
N GLN A 188 -13.86 -3.75 -2.65
CA GLN A 188 -15.21 -4.27 -2.42
C GLN A 188 -15.62 -4.16 -0.95
N ALA A 189 -14.75 -4.58 -0.02
CA ALA A 189 -15.02 -4.47 1.42
C ALA A 189 -15.22 -3.00 1.86
N ARG A 190 -14.45 -2.07 1.29
CA ARG A 190 -14.60 -0.63 1.54
C ARG A 190 -15.93 -0.08 1.01
N SER A 191 -16.36 -0.49 -0.18
CA SER A 191 -17.67 -0.08 -0.73
C SER A 191 -18.81 -0.53 0.16
N LEU A 192 -18.82 -1.81 0.54
CA LEU A 192 -19.84 -2.39 1.43
C LEU A 192 -19.90 -1.66 2.78
N MET A 193 -18.74 -1.31 3.35
CA MET A 193 -18.70 -0.56 4.60
C MET A 193 -19.29 0.85 4.45
N LYS A 194 -18.98 1.56 3.36
CA LYS A 194 -19.56 2.88 3.09
C LYS A 194 -21.09 2.81 2.99
N GLU A 195 -21.60 1.82 2.25
CA GLU A 195 -23.05 1.59 2.10
C GLU A 195 -23.72 1.30 3.46
N LEU A 196 -23.14 0.44 4.29
CA LEU A 196 -23.68 0.12 5.62
C LEU A 196 -23.68 1.35 6.55
N VAL A 197 -22.63 2.18 6.51
CA VAL A 197 -22.56 3.41 7.30
C VAL A 197 -23.63 4.40 6.85
N GLU A 198 -23.85 4.55 5.55
CA GLU A 198 -24.91 5.42 5.00
C GLU A 198 -26.30 4.93 5.36
N GLN A 199 -26.55 3.62 5.28
CA GLN A 199 -27.83 3.03 5.67
C GLN A 199 -28.11 3.25 7.16
N GLU A 200 -27.13 3.02 8.02
CA GLU A 200 -27.28 3.22 9.46
C GLU A 200 -27.47 4.71 9.82
N ARG A 201 -26.78 5.63 9.12
CA ARG A 201 -27.01 7.07 9.24
C ARG A 201 -28.43 7.46 8.86
N LYS A 202 -28.95 6.95 7.73
CA LYS A 202 -30.33 7.18 7.28
C LYS A 202 -31.34 6.62 8.29
N ARG A 203 -31.12 5.41 8.80
CA ARG A 203 -31.97 4.77 9.80
C ARG A 203 -32.06 5.60 11.09
N ARG A 204 -30.93 6.08 11.59
CA ARG A 204 -30.87 6.93 12.80
C ARG A 204 -31.54 8.29 12.58
N ALA A 205 -31.34 8.91 11.41
CA ALA A 205 -31.99 10.16 11.07
C ALA A 205 -33.53 10.03 11.04
N GLN A 206 -34.04 8.94 10.45
CA GLN A 206 -35.48 8.64 10.41
C GLN A 206 -36.07 8.37 11.80
N GLN A 207 -35.33 7.68 12.67
CA GLN A 207 -35.77 7.43 14.05
C GLN A 207 -35.81 8.69 14.92
N THR A 208 -34.96 9.68 14.63
CA THR A 208 -34.92 10.95 15.37
C THR A 208 -36.00 11.93 14.90
N SER A 209 -36.56 11.75 13.69
CA SER A 209 -37.61 12.60 13.12
C SER A 209 -39.04 12.17 13.43
N VAL A 210 -39.27 11.04 14.11
CA VAL A 210 -40.61 10.64 14.57
C VAL A 210 -40.86 11.30 15.93
N PRO A 211 -41.80 12.27 16.06
CA PRO A 211 -42.12 12.84 17.36
C PRO A 211 -42.75 11.76 18.26
N PRO A 212 -42.55 11.84 19.59
CA PRO A 212 -43.20 10.90 20.51
C PRO A 212 -44.72 10.97 20.31
N ALA A 213 -45.35 9.81 20.13
CA ALA A 213 -46.79 9.72 20.02
C ALA A 213 -47.41 10.32 21.29
N VAL A 214 -48.08 11.46 21.14
CA VAL A 214 -48.85 12.07 22.21
C VAL A 214 -50.03 11.15 22.45
N ASP A 215 -50.03 10.47 23.59
CA ASP A 215 -51.09 9.58 24.01
C ASP A 215 -52.33 10.43 24.33
N ALA A 216 -53.19 10.62 23.33
CA ALA A 216 -54.47 11.31 23.49
C ALA A 216 -55.51 10.31 24.04
N SER A 217 -55.37 9.96 25.32
CA SER A 217 -56.33 9.10 26.02
C SER A 217 -56.64 9.59 27.45
N SER A 218 -57.17 10.80 27.58
CA SER A 218 -58.05 11.27 28.68
C SER A 218 -58.61 12.62 28.26
N ASP A 219 -59.91 12.90 28.12
CA ASP A 219 -61.01 12.61 29.03
C ASP A 219 -62.35 12.74 28.27
N ALA A 220 -63.24 11.77 28.50
CA ALA A 220 -64.68 11.96 28.62
C ALA A 220 -65.13 10.85 29.59
N PRO A 221 -66.00 11.11 30.61
CA PRO A 221 -67.36 11.57 30.33
C PRO A 221 -68.06 12.41 31.44
N ALA A 222 -69.31 12.79 31.08
CA ALA A 222 -70.48 13.15 31.89
C ALA A 222 -70.61 14.59 32.42
#